data_AF-A0A947W5E8-F1
#
_entry.id   AF-A0A947W5E8-F1
#
_cell.length_a   1.000
_cell.length_b   1.000
_cell.length_c   1.000
_cell.angle_alpha   90.00
_cell.angle_beta   90.00
_cell.angle_gamma   90.00
#
_symmetry.space_group_name_H-M   'P 1'
#
loop_
_entity.id
_entity.type
_entity.pdbx_description
1 polymer ?
#
loop_
_entity_poly.entity_id
_entity_poly.type
_entity_poly.pdbx_seq_one_letter_code
_entity_poly.pdbx_strand_id
1 'polypeptide(L)'
;MKFKLRNLIFTGLLVSIGILLSQLFSFYYPPSTSIIKFGIGYVPLIIISLMFGPEVGFFAGITQDFIGYFLLGSSRGVFYFGFTFNAILYGVVPGLIMKLKSKVKPSTFFISNIVLMTLFAVLAIVFLFHIDSISSNVNFLPMYRYLLVGLALLSSLAMILISILHYRKHQEKGDIHFIFFVVFVLYILTSLILTPLWLYDLYAIPFWVQIPLRIVKMPIEVLIYTIILERLLKVLFNQIERNE
;
A
#
# COMPACT_ATOMS: atom_id res chain seq x y z
N MET A 1 -10.78 0.44 -27.52
CA MET A 1 -9.70 1.08 -26.74
C MET A 1 -8.55 1.41 -27.71
N LYS A 2 -8.36 2.67 -28.11
CA LYS A 2 -7.16 3.05 -28.92
C LYS A 2 -6.00 3.22 -27.94
N PHE A 3 -5.25 2.16 -27.65
CA PHE A 3 -4.01 2.29 -26.91
C PHE A 3 -3.05 3.14 -27.74
N LYS A 4 -2.77 4.38 -27.29
CA LYS A 4 -1.66 5.15 -27.83
C LYS A 4 -0.38 4.38 -27.50
N LEU A 5 0.48 4.10 -28.49
CA LEU A 5 1.76 3.39 -28.32
C LEU A 5 2.57 3.93 -27.13
N ARG A 6 2.53 5.26 -26.94
CA ARG A 6 3.09 5.97 -25.77
C ARG A 6 2.67 5.35 -24.43
N ASN A 7 1.38 5.10 -24.21
CA ASN A 7 0.87 4.58 -22.94
C ASN A 7 1.36 3.14 -22.67
N LEU A 8 1.48 2.33 -23.73
CA LEU A 8 2.02 0.98 -23.61
C LEU A 8 3.48 0.99 -23.18
N ILE A 9 4.30 1.86 -23.80
CA ILE A 9 5.72 2.03 -23.46
C ILE A 9 5.87 2.50 -22.01
N PHE A 10 5.12 3.52 -21.59
CA PHE A 10 5.15 3.99 -20.20
C PHE A 10 4.73 2.91 -19.21
N THR A 11 3.69 2.14 -19.54
CA THR A 11 3.24 1.02 -18.70
C THR A 11 4.34 -0.04 -18.57
N GLY A 12 4.99 -0.44 -19.66
CA GLY A 12 6.08 -1.42 -19.63
C GLY A 12 7.30 -0.97 -18.81
N LEU A 13 7.66 0.32 -18.89
CA LEU A 13 8.72 0.91 -18.08
C LEU A 13 8.36 0.91 -16.59
N LEU A 14 7.15 1.36 -16.25
CA LEU A 14 6.68 1.39 -14.86
C LEU A 14 6.55 -0.01 -14.26
N VAL A 15 6.08 -1.00 -15.03
CA VAL A 15 6.05 -2.42 -14.63
C VAL A 15 7.47 -2.92 -14.35
N SER A 16 8.42 -2.65 -15.25
CA SER A 16 9.83 -3.04 -15.06
C SER A 16 10.43 -2.43 -13.80
N ILE A 17 10.16 -1.15 -13.56
CA ILE A 17 10.56 -0.46 -12.32
C ILE A 17 9.89 -1.11 -11.10
N GLY A 18 8.60 -1.44 -11.17
CA GLY A 18 7.88 -2.11 -10.09
C GLY A 18 8.46 -3.47 -9.73
N ILE A 19 8.87 -4.26 -10.73
CA ILE A 19 9.58 -5.53 -10.52
C ILE A 19 10.87 -5.27 -9.74
N LEU A 20 11.72 -4.33 -10.16
CA LEU A 20 12.98 -4.01 -9.48
C LEU A 20 12.75 -3.49 -8.05
N LEU A 21 11.80 -2.57 -7.87
CA LEU A 21 11.46 -2.01 -6.55
C LEU A 21 10.95 -3.09 -5.59
N SER A 22 10.17 -4.05 -6.09
CA SER A 22 9.63 -5.14 -5.28
C SER A 22 10.71 -6.08 -4.72
N GLN A 23 11.87 -6.13 -5.37
CA GLN A 23 12.97 -7.02 -5.00
C GLN A 23 14.12 -6.33 -4.28
N LEU A 24 14.48 -5.11 -4.70
CA LEU A 24 15.60 -4.35 -4.15
C LEU A 24 15.21 -3.51 -2.93
N PHE A 25 13.99 -2.96 -2.91
CA PHE A 25 13.51 -2.06 -1.86
C PHE A 25 12.41 -2.71 -1.03
N SER A 26 12.69 -3.93 -0.56
CA SER A 26 11.84 -4.64 0.38
C SER A 26 12.61 -5.09 1.62
N PHE A 27 12.09 -4.76 2.80
CA PHE A 27 12.67 -5.10 4.09
C PHE A 27 11.77 -6.10 4.82
N TYR A 28 12.36 -7.18 5.33
CA TYR A 28 11.65 -8.19 6.12
C TYR A 28 11.88 -7.98 7.61
N TYR A 29 10.85 -8.18 8.41
CA TYR A 29 10.89 -8.02 9.85
C TYR A 29 10.05 -9.08 10.58
N PRO A 30 10.58 -9.74 11.63
CA PRO A 30 11.99 -9.82 12.01
C PRO A 30 12.85 -10.46 10.90
N PRO A 31 14.17 -10.20 10.87
CA PRO A 31 15.06 -10.82 9.89
C PRO A 31 15.10 -12.36 9.95
N SER A 32 14.84 -12.94 11.12
CA SER A 32 14.95 -14.39 11.38
C SER A 32 13.72 -15.20 10.97
N THR A 33 12.52 -14.60 10.98
CA THR A 33 11.25 -15.29 10.68
C THR A 33 10.48 -14.66 9.52
N SER A 34 10.89 -13.47 9.06
CA SER A 34 10.39 -12.79 7.86
C SER A 34 8.85 -12.65 7.76
N ILE A 35 8.17 -12.56 8.90
CA ILE A 35 6.70 -12.54 9.01
C ILE A 35 6.10 -11.30 8.31
N ILE A 36 6.82 -10.18 8.33
CA ILE A 36 6.37 -8.91 7.78
C ILE A 36 7.32 -8.45 6.67
N LYS A 37 6.80 -8.21 5.46
CA LYS A 37 7.56 -7.59 4.36
C LYS A 37 7.10 -6.16 4.13
N PHE A 38 7.93 -5.17 4.44
CA PHE A 38 7.75 -3.79 3.99
C PHE A 38 8.32 -3.65 2.58
N GLY A 39 7.62 -2.98 1.67
CA GLY A 39 8.19 -2.73 0.34
C GLY A 39 7.37 -1.75 -0.47
N ILE A 40 8.01 -1.10 -1.43
CA ILE A 40 7.42 -0.05 -2.29
C ILE A 40 7.14 -0.52 -3.72
N GLY A 41 7.23 -1.83 -3.98
CA GLY A 41 7.11 -2.42 -5.32
C GLY A 41 5.76 -2.22 -6.01
N TYR A 42 4.71 -1.89 -5.27
CA TYR A 42 3.38 -1.64 -5.84
C TYR A 42 3.11 -0.17 -6.20
N VAL A 43 4.03 0.75 -5.84
CA VAL A 43 3.89 2.18 -6.19
C VAL A 43 3.70 2.39 -7.70
N PRO A 44 4.49 1.75 -8.59
CA PRO A 44 4.30 1.94 -10.04
C PRO A 44 2.95 1.44 -10.56
N LEU A 45 2.38 0.36 -10.01
CA LEU A 45 1.04 -0.10 -10.39
C LEU A 45 -0.04 0.92 -10.04
N ILE A 46 0.06 1.54 -8.86
CA ILE A 46 -0.88 2.59 -8.45
C ILE A 46 -0.79 3.77 -9.42
N ILE A 47 0.43 4.17 -9.83
CA ILE A 47 0.65 5.23 -10.82
C ILE A 47 0.02 4.86 -12.17
N ILE A 48 0.28 3.66 -12.69
CA ILE A 48 -0.31 3.16 -13.95
C ILE A 48 -1.84 3.23 -13.89
N SER A 49 -2.42 2.77 -12.78
CA SER A 49 -3.87 2.76 -12.57
C SER A 49 -4.48 4.16 -12.58
N LEU A 50 -3.83 5.11 -11.89
CA LEU A 50 -4.28 6.50 -11.83
C LEU A 50 -4.07 7.26 -13.14
N MET A 51 -3.05 6.93 -13.93
CA MET A 51 -2.78 7.63 -15.19
C MET A 51 -3.55 7.05 -16.38
N PHE A 52 -3.65 5.72 -16.46
CA PHE A 52 -4.17 5.03 -17.64
C PHE A 52 -5.46 4.25 -17.38
N GLY A 53 -5.92 4.22 -16.12
CA GLY A 53 -7.18 3.61 -15.72
C GLY A 53 -7.06 2.14 -15.29
N PRO A 54 -8.17 1.58 -14.78
CA PRO A 54 -8.19 0.26 -14.15
C PRO A 54 -7.89 -0.89 -15.13
N GLU A 55 -8.26 -0.76 -16.39
CA GLU A 55 -8.03 -1.79 -17.42
C GLU A 55 -6.55 -2.01 -17.68
N VAL A 56 -5.78 -0.92 -17.82
CA VAL A 56 -4.33 -0.98 -18.03
C VAL A 56 -3.64 -1.51 -16.78
N GLY A 57 -4.08 -1.04 -15.61
CA GLY A 57 -3.53 -1.51 -14.34
C GLY A 57 -3.83 -2.97 -14.04
N PHE A 58 -4.97 -3.53 -14.49
CA PHE A 58 -5.26 -4.97 -14.40
C PHE A 58 -4.18 -5.80 -15.10
N PHE A 59 -3.92 -5.51 -16.37
CA PHE A 59 -2.89 -6.23 -17.13
C PHE A 59 -1.48 -5.96 -16.60
N ALA A 60 -1.20 -4.73 -16.17
CA ALA A 60 0.08 -4.38 -15.55
C ALA A 60 0.33 -5.17 -14.26
N GLY A 61 -0.70 -5.36 -13.42
CA GLY A 61 -0.61 -6.13 -12.19
C GLY A 61 -0.30 -7.61 -12.43
N ILE A 62 -1.00 -8.23 -13.39
CA ILE A 62 -0.69 -9.60 -13.84
C ILE A 62 0.75 -9.68 -14.32
N THR A 63 1.13 -8.78 -15.22
CA THR A 63 2.46 -8.77 -15.84
C THR A 63 3.57 -8.59 -14.80
N GLN A 64 3.42 -7.63 -13.88
CA GLN A 64 4.40 -7.34 -12.84
C GLN A 64 4.62 -8.54 -11.92
N ASP A 65 3.55 -9.19 -11.47
CA ASP A 65 3.66 -10.30 -10.54
C ASP A 65 4.20 -11.57 -11.20
N PHE A 66 3.67 -11.95 -12.37
CA PHE A 66 4.16 -13.12 -13.12
C PHE A 66 5.63 -12.95 -13.50
N ILE A 67 5.97 -11.88 -14.23
CA ILE A 67 7.35 -11.68 -14.70
C ILE A 67 8.27 -11.45 -13.51
N GLY A 68 7.84 -10.66 -12.52
CA GLY A 68 8.65 -10.37 -11.33
C GLY A 68 8.96 -11.61 -10.50
N TYR A 69 8.00 -12.53 -10.36
CA TYR A 69 8.22 -13.81 -9.70
C TYR A 69 9.20 -14.68 -10.49
N PHE A 70 8.93 -14.94 -11.77
CA PHE A 70 9.74 -15.90 -12.54
C PHE A 70 11.16 -15.41 -12.81
N LEU A 71 11.39 -14.10 -12.94
CA LEU A 71 12.73 -13.56 -13.17
C LEU A 71 13.56 -13.45 -11.89
N LEU A 72 12.98 -12.91 -10.80
CA LEU A 72 13.75 -12.49 -9.62
C LEU A 72 13.18 -12.97 -8.28
N GLY A 73 11.94 -13.47 -8.27
CA GLY A 73 11.22 -13.83 -7.04
C GLY A 73 11.20 -15.31 -6.70
N SER A 74 11.54 -16.19 -7.63
CA SER A 74 11.47 -17.66 -7.48
C SER A 74 12.34 -18.21 -6.35
N SER A 75 13.39 -17.49 -5.94
CA SER A 75 14.24 -17.84 -4.80
C SER A 75 13.66 -17.47 -3.44
N ARG A 76 12.57 -16.70 -3.38
CA ARG A 76 12.03 -16.09 -2.15
C ARG A 76 10.74 -16.76 -1.64
N GLY A 77 10.16 -17.69 -2.39
CA GLY A 77 8.93 -18.37 -2.00
C GLY A 77 8.26 -19.06 -3.17
N VAL A 78 7.09 -19.64 -2.90
CA VAL A 78 6.28 -20.34 -3.90
C VAL A 78 5.38 -19.37 -4.64
N PHE A 79 5.22 -19.58 -5.95
CA PHE A 79 4.26 -18.85 -6.75
C PHE A 79 2.84 -19.11 -6.25
N TYR A 80 2.07 -18.06 -6.02
CA TYR A 80 0.69 -18.18 -5.58
C TYR A 80 -0.19 -17.13 -6.23
N PHE A 81 -1.26 -17.59 -6.88
CA PHE A 81 -2.20 -16.73 -7.60
C PHE A 81 -2.89 -15.69 -6.69
N GLY A 82 -3.00 -15.94 -5.38
CA GLY A 82 -3.51 -14.94 -4.44
C GLY A 82 -2.62 -13.68 -4.36
N PHE A 83 -1.31 -13.81 -4.52
CA PHE A 83 -0.41 -12.65 -4.57
C PHE A 83 -0.52 -11.90 -5.90
N THR A 84 -0.74 -12.61 -7.01
CA THR A 84 -1.11 -11.99 -8.29
C THR A 84 -2.41 -11.20 -8.15
N PHE A 85 -3.40 -11.74 -7.44
CA PHE A 85 -4.66 -11.04 -7.19
C PHE A 85 -4.44 -9.74 -6.39
N ASN A 86 -3.54 -9.75 -5.40
CA ASN A 86 -3.15 -8.52 -4.71
C ASN A 86 -2.53 -7.51 -5.69
N ALA A 87 -1.62 -7.92 -6.58
CA ALA A 87 -1.03 -7.05 -7.59
C ALA A 87 -2.09 -6.46 -8.54
N ILE A 88 -3.08 -7.26 -8.96
CA ILE A 88 -4.23 -6.79 -9.73
C ILE A 88 -4.98 -5.71 -8.97
N LEU A 89 -5.26 -5.89 -7.67
CA LEU A 89 -5.96 -4.88 -6.87
C LEU A 89 -5.18 -3.56 -6.80
N TYR A 90 -3.86 -3.61 -6.62
CA TYR A 90 -3.01 -2.42 -6.70
C TYR A 90 -3.10 -1.71 -8.06
N GLY A 91 -3.29 -2.46 -9.15
CA GLY A 91 -3.49 -1.91 -10.49
C GLY A 91 -4.93 -1.49 -10.83
N VAL A 92 -5.95 -2.00 -10.14
CA VAL A 92 -7.36 -1.75 -10.51
C VAL A 92 -8.03 -0.74 -9.60
N VAL A 93 -7.90 -0.91 -8.28
CA VAL A 93 -8.64 -0.15 -7.27
C VAL A 93 -8.39 1.36 -7.37
N PRO A 94 -7.14 1.86 -7.53
CA PRO A 94 -6.91 3.30 -7.65
C PRO A 94 -7.68 3.95 -8.80
N GLY A 95 -7.66 3.32 -9.98
CA GLY A 95 -8.38 3.79 -11.17
C GLY A 95 -9.90 3.76 -11.01
N LEU A 96 -10.45 2.79 -10.26
CA LEU A 96 -11.87 2.77 -9.91
C LEU A 96 -12.25 3.91 -8.96
N ILE A 97 -11.49 4.13 -7.88
CA ILE A 97 -11.73 5.22 -6.94
C ILE A 97 -11.56 6.57 -7.65
N MET A 98 -10.61 6.69 -8.59
CA MET A 98 -10.43 7.90 -9.39
C MET A 98 -11.67 8.24 -10.24
N LYS A 99 -12.33 7.25 -10.83
CA LYS A 99 -13.61 7.46 -11.54
C LYS A 99 -14.73 7.97 -10.61
N LEU A 100 -14.65 7.67 -9.31
CA LEU A 100 -15.59 8.16 -8.30
C LEU A 100 -15.22 9.54 -7.75
N LYS A 101 -13.96 9.99 -7.90
CA LYS A 101 -13.45 11.27 -7.38
C LYS A 101 -14.31 12.47 -7.78
N SER A 102 -14.79 12.52 -9.03
CA SER A 102 -15.64 13.62 -9.53
C SER A 102 -17.04 13.64 -8.93
N LYS A 103 -17.51 12.53 -8.35
CA LYS A 103 -18.84 12.39 -7.75
C LYS A 103 -18.85 12.60 -6.24
N VAL A 104 -17.67 12.65 -5.62
CA VAL A 104 -17.51 12.69 -4.16
C VAL A 104 -16.92 14.03 -3.75
N LYS A 105 -17.46 14.64 -2.69
CA LYS A 105 -16.93 15.91 -2.17
C LYS A 105 -15.53 15.70 -1.58
N PRO A 106 -14.57 16.61 -1.79
CA PRO A 106 -13.23 16.51 -1.21
C PRO A 106 -13.21 16.35 0.31
N SER A 107 -14.17 16.97 1.01
CA SER A 107 -14.32 16.85 2.46
C SER A 107 -14.63 15.43 2.92
N THR A 108 -15.30 14.62 2.09
CA THR A 108 -15.60 13.23 2.42
C THR A 108 -14.33 12.40 2.54
N PHE A 109 -13.37 12.58 1.62
CA PHE A 109 -12.06 11.90 1.70
C PHE A 109 -11.27 12.32 2.94
N PHE A 110 -11.31 13.61 3.29
CA PHE A 110 -10.66 14.11 4.50
C PHE A 110 -11.25 13.47 5.77
N ILE A 111 -12.58 13.49 5.92
CA ILE A 111 -13.27 12.92 7.07
C ILE A 111 -13.02 11.42 7.16
N SER A 112 -13.15 10.68 6.05
CA SER A 112 -12.89 9.23 6.04
C SER A 112 -11.47 8.91 6.47
N ASN A 113 -10.49 9.67 6.01
CA ASN A 113 -9.09 9.45 6.38
C ASN A 113 -8.85 9.71 7.87
N ILE A 114 -9.39 10.79 8.44
CA ILE A 114 -9.28 11.04 9.88
C ILE A 114 -9.91 9.90 10.68
N VAL A 115 -11.12 9.47 10.32
CA VAL A 115 -11.81 8.37 11.01
C VAL A 115 -11.02 7.06 10.93
N LEU A 116 -10.46 6.74 9.76
CA LEU A 116 -9.66 5.54 9.57
C LEU A 116 -8.34 5.60 10.34
N MET A 117 -7.66 6.76 10.33
CA MET A 117 -6.41 6.96 11.08
C MET A 117 -6.63 6.90 12.60
N THR A 118 -7.70 7.49 13.11
CA THR A 118 -8.03 7.42 14.54
C THR A 118 -8.41 6.00 14.94
N LEU A 119 -9.18 5.29 14.12
CA LEU A 119 -9.50 3.88 14.34
C LEU A 119 -8.21 3.03 14.46
N PHE A 120 -7.28 3.17 13.52
CA PHE A 120 -6.02 2.41 13.55
C PHE A 120 -5.11 2.81 14.72
N ALA A 121 -5.09 4.08 15.10
CA ALA A 121 -4.39 4.52 16.31
C ALA A 121 -4.97 3.85 17.57
N VAL A 122 -6.29 3.81 17.71
CA VAL A 122 -6.96 3.12 18.82
C VAL A 122 -6.66 1.62 18.81
N LEU A 123 -6.74 0.97 17.64
CA LEU A 123 -6.42 -0.46 17.50
C LEU A 123 -4.95 -0.76 17.87
N ALA A 124 -4.02 0.11 17.49
CA ALA A 124 -2.61 -0.01 17.88
C ALA A 124 -2.41 0.14 19.40
N ILE A 125 -3.16 1.03 20.06
CA ILE A 125 -3.16 1.17 21.52
C ILE A 125 -3.73 -0.10 22.18
N VAL A 126 -4.88 -0.60 21.70
CA VAL A 126 -5.50 -1.83 22.23
C VAL A 126 -4.55 -3.02 22.11
N PHE A 127 -3.81 -3.12 21.01
CA PHE A 127 -2.80 -4.14 20.81
C PHE A 127 -1.67 -4.07 21.84
N LEU A 128 -1.25 -2.86 22.25
CA LEU A 128 -0.24 -2.67 23.30
C LEU A 128 -0.63 -3.42 24.58
N PHE A 129 -1.91 -3.33 24.98
CA PHE A 129 -2.41 -3.96 26.20
C PHE A 129 -2.63 -5.48 26.10
N HIS A 130 -2.68 -6.05 24.88
CA HIS A 130 -2.91 -7.49 24.66
C HIS A 130 -1.68 -8.23 24.12
N ILE A 131 -0.50 -7.60 24.20
CA ILE A 131 0.70 -8.08 23.52
C ILE A 131 1.22 -9.40 24.12
N ASP A 132 0.98 -9.63 25.41
CA ASP A 132 1.43 -10.82 26.12
C ASP A 132 0.66 -12.08 25.69
N SER A 133 -0.65 -11.94 25.43
CA SER A 133 -1.55 -13.03 25.03
C SER A 133 -1.27 -13.58 23.62
N ILE A 134 -0.70 -12.75 22.74
CA ILE A 134 -0.47 -13.07 21.33
C ILE A 134 0.96 -13.58 21.08
N SER A 135 1.90 -13.21 21.97
CA SER A 135 3.34 -13.44 21.76
C SER A 135 3.90 -14.77 22.28
N SER A 136 3.12 -15.55 23.02
CA SER A 136 3.57 -16.86 23.53
C SER A 136 3.97 -17.84 22.41
N ASN A 137 3.52 -17.57 21.18
CA ASN A 137 3.79 -18.38 19.99
C ASN A 137 4.88 -17.81 19.07
N VAL A 138 5.43 -16.61 19.33
CA VAL A 138 6.45 -15.99 18.47
C VAL A 138 7.54 -15.33 19.32
N ASN A 139 8.77 -15.82 19.22
CA ASN A 139 9.97 -15.34 19.95
C ASN A 139 10.44 -13.95 19.50
N PHE A 140 9.60 -12.92 19.59
CA PHE A 140 10.05 -11.53 19.51
C PHE A 140 10.72 -11.14 20.83
N LEU A 141 11.91 -10.54 20.78
CA LEU A 141 12.48 -9.86 21.95
C LEU A 141 11.51 -8.76 22.42
N PRO A 142 11.31 -8.57 23.74
CA PRO A 142 10.34 -7.61 24.29
C PRO A 142 10.48 -6.19 23.73
N MET A 143 11.71 -5.71 23.56
CA MET A 143 12.02 -4.35 23.06
C MET A 143 11.43 -4.05 21.68
N TYR A 144 11.48 -5.01 20.76
CA TYR A 144 11.04 -4.84 19.38
C TYR A 144 9.53 -4.66 19.23
N ARG A 145 8.77 -5.20 20.18
CA ARG A 145 7.31 -5.13 20.20
C ARG A 145 6.83 -3.71 20.48
N TYR A 146 7.38 -3.09 21.52
CA TYR A 146 7.08 -1.70 21.89
C TYR A 146 7.53 -0.71 20.82
N LEU A 147 8.68 -0.96 20.18
CA LEU A 147 9.18 -0.12 19.09
C LEU A 147 8.20 -0.10 17.90
N LEU A 148 7.72 -1.27 17.47
CA LEU A 148 6.76 -1.34 16.35
C LEU A 148 5.45 -0.59 16.67
N VAL A 149 4.88 -0.80 17.86
CA VAL A 149 3.66 -0.09 18.29
C VAL A 149 3.89 1.41 18.38
N GLY A 150 5.03 1.84 18.94
CA GLY A 150 5.41 3.25 18.99
C GLY A 150 5.48 3.88 17.59
N LEU A 151 6.10 3.20 16.63
CA LEU A 151 6.15 3.67 15.23
C LEU A 151 4.77 3.73 14.57
N ALA A 152 3.86 2.81 14.88
CA ALA A 152 2.49 2.83 14.38
C ALA A 152 1.68 4.03 14.91
N LEU A 153 1.84 4.36 16.19
CA LEU A 153 1.20 5.53 16.79
C LEU A 153 1.78 6.82 16.20
N LEU A 154 3.11 6.91 16.09
CA LEU A 154 3.78 8.06 15.49
C LEU A 154 3.37 8.27 14.03
N SER A 155 3.29 7.21 13.23
CA SER A 155 2.85 7.30 11.83
C SER A 155 1.38 7.70 11.73
N SER A 156 0.49 7.15 12.56
CA SER A 156 -0.91 7.54 12.62
C SER A 156 -1.09 9.02 12.98
N LEU A 157 -0.36 9.50 14.00
CA LEU A 157 -0.34 10.91 14.40
C LEU A 157 0.23 11.81 13.29
N ALA A 158 1.33 11.39 12.65
CA ALA A 158 1.93 12.11 11.54
C ALA A 158 0.95 12.23 10.36
N MET A 159 0.21 11.17 10.03
CA MET A 159 -0.79 11.17 8.98
C MET A 159 -1.97 12.13 9.29
N ILE A 160 -2.43 12.16 10.54
CA ILE A 160 -3.46 13.11 11.00
C ILE A 160 -2.92 14.54 10.89
N LEU A 161 -1.70 14.78 11.35
CA LEU A 161 -1.07 16.10 11.31
C LEU A 161 -0.86 16.58 9.87
N ILE A 162 -0.33 15.75 8.98
CA ILE A 162 -0.19 16.05 7.54
C ILE A 162 -1.55 16.34 6.94
N SER A 163 -2.58 15.54 7.26
CA SER A 163 -3.93 15.76 6.76
C SER A 163 -4.49 17.11 7.22
N ILE A 164 -4.32 17.50 8.48
CA ILE A 164 -4.80 18.78 9.01
C ILE A 164 -4.01 19.96 8.40
N LEU A 165 -2.68 19.86 8.31
CA LEU A 165 -1.84 20.91 7.74
C LEU A 165 -2.19 21.17 6.27
N HIS A 166 -2.41 20.11 5.49
CA HIS A 166 -2.72 20.24 4.07
C HIS A 166 -4.12 20.82 3.84
N TYR A 167 -5.10 20.46 4.69
CA TYR A 167 -6.45 21.04 4.66
C TYR A 167 -6.44 22.56 4.88
N ARG A 168 -5.50 23.08 5.68
CA ARG A 168 -5.38 24.52 5.97
C ARG A 168 -4.61 25.32 4.93
N LYS A 169 -3.67 24.70 4.20
CA LYS A 169 -2.68 25.43 3.38
C LYS A 169 -3.03 25.52 1.90
N HIS A 170 -3.84 24.62 1.33
CA HIS A 170 -4.14 24.61 -0.11
C HIS A 170 -5.63 24.32 -0.39
N GLN A 171 -6.38 25.35 -0.78
CA GLN A 171 -7.69 25.20 -1.44
C GLN A 171 -7.57 24.84 -2.93
N GLU A 172 -6.36 24.84 -3.51
CA GLU A 172 -6.17 24.52 -4.93
C GLU A 172 -5.91 23.03 -5.16
N LYS A 173 -6.83 22.44 -5.94
CA LYS A 173 -6.74 21.16 -6.65
C LYS A 173 -6.18 20.00 -5.83
N GLY A 174 -7.06 19.43 -5.03
CA GLY A 174 -6.76 18.29 -4.16
C GLY A 174 -6.22 17.06 -4.89
N ASP A 175 -5.25 16.42 -4.24
CA ASP A 175 -5.07 14.98 -4.39
C ASP A 175 -4.51 14.25 -3.16
N ILE A 176 -3.89 14.92 -2.18
CA ILE A 176 -3.27 14.18 -1.07
C ILE A 176 -4.27 13.36 -0.26
N HIS A 177 -5.45 13.92 0.07
CA HIS A 177 -6.50 13.19 0.80
C HIS A 177 -7.10 12.06 -0.04
N PHE A 178 -7.18 12.25 -1.36
CA PHE A 178 -7.62 11.22 -2.27
C PHE A 178 -6.58 10.08 -2.33
N ILE A 179 -5.30 10.39 -2.47
CA ILE A 179 -4.20 9.41 -2.48
C ILE A 179 -4.16 8.67 -1.13
N PHE A 180 -4.25 9.38 0.00
CA PHE A 180 -4.35 8.75 1.32
C PHE A 180 -5.48 7.75 1.36
N PHE A 181 -6.67 8.13 0.91
CA PHE A 181 -7.84 7.25 0.92
C PHE A 181 -7.64 6.03 0.03
N VAL A 182 -7.13 6.21 -1.19
CA VAL A 182 -6.83 5.13 -2.13
C VAL A 182 -5.85 4.13 -1.52
N VAL A 183 -4.74 4.62 -0.98
CA VAL A 183 -3.70 3.78 -0.37
C VAL A 183 -4.25 3.08 0.86
N PHE A 184 -5.02 3.77 1.71
CA PHE A 184 -5.62 3.17 2.90
C PHE A 184 -6.58 2.02 2.54
N VAL A 185 -7.50 2.24 1.59
CA VAL A 185 -8.42 1.21 1.11
C VAL A 185 -7.65 0.01 0.54
N LEU A 186 -6.62 0.26 -0.26
CA LEU A 186 -5.75 -0.80 -0.79
C LEU A 186 -5.13 -1.63 0.34
N TYR A 187 -4.55 -0.98 1.35
CA TYR A 187 -3.89 -1.69 2.45
C TYR A 187 -4.87 -2.46 3.34
N ILE A 188 -6.11 -1.98 3.52
CA ILE A 188 -7.17 -2.77 4.18
C ILE A 188 -7.43 -4.05 3.36
N LEU A 189 -7.69 -3.90 2.05
CA LEU A 189 -8.03 -5.05 1.21
C LEU A 189 -6.88 -6.05 1.11
N THR A 190 -5.69 -5.58 0.75
CA THR A 190 -4.55 -6.47 0.46
C THR A 190 -3.83 -6.89 1.73
N SER A 191 -3.44 -5.96 2.59
CA SER A 191 -2.57 -6.26 3.73
C SER A 191 -3.34 -6.81 4.93
N LEU A 192 -4.52 -6.28 5.26
CA LEU A 192 -5.29 -6.69 6.44
C LEU A 192 -6.13 -7.96 6.18
N ILE A 193 -6.73 -8.09 4.99
CA ILE A 193 -7.66 -9.19 4.68
C ILE A 193 -6.97 -10.27 3.84
N LEU A 194 -6.57 -9.95 2.61
CA LEU A 194 -6.19 -10.97 1.62
C LEU A 194 -4.85 -11.63 1.92
N THR A 195 -3.81 -10.86 2.23
CA THR A 195 -2.48 -11.43 2.52
C THR A 195 -2.50 -12.43 3.68
N PRO A 196 -3.15 -12.16 4.83
CA PRO A 196 -3.21 -13.17 5.88
C PRO A 196 -4.05 -14.39 5.52
N LEU A 197 -5.06 -14.26 4.65
CA LEU A 197 -5.76 -15.43 4.08
C LEU A 197 -4.80 -16.28 3.21
N TRP A 198 -4.02 -15.65 2.32
CA TRP A 198 -3.05 -16.36 1.48
C TRP A 198 -1.96 -17.05 2.29
N LEU A 199 -1.49 -16.43 3.37
CA LEU A 199 -0.48 -17.04 4.25
C LEU A 199 -1.06 -18.16 5.11
N TYR A 200 -2.36 -18.13 5.41
CA TYR A 200 -3.04 -19.26 6.02
C TYR A 200 -3.11 -20.44 5.04
N ASP A 201 -3.50 -20.19 3.79
CA ASP A 201 -3.60 -21.25 2.77
C ASP A 201 -2.25 -21.87 2.42
N LEU A 202 -1.19 -21.06 2.28
CA LEU A 202 0.13 -21.52 1.86
C LEU A 202 0.97 -22.15 2.99
N TYR A 203 0.91 -21.55 4.18
CA TYR A 203 1.85 -21.84 5.27
C TYR A 203 1.17 -22.23 6.57
N ALA A 204 -0.17 -22.36 6.59
CA ALA A 204 -0.98 -22.64 7.77
C ALA A 204 -0.75 -21.65 8.94
N ILE A 205 -0.32 -20.41 8.64
CA ILE A 205 -0.06 -19.41 9.68
C ILE A 205 -1.40 -18.87 10.19
N PRO A 206 -1.71 -19.00 11.50
CA PRO A 206 -3.00 -18.57 12.04
C PRO A 206 -3.27 -17.09 11.79
N PHE A 207 -4.48 -16.78 11.33
CA PHE A 207 -4.93 -15.43 10.99
C PHE A 207 -4.76 -14.44 12.15
N TRP A 208 -5.08 -14.88 13.37
CA TRP A 208 -5.02 -14.08 14.60
C TRP A 208 -3.61 -13.65 15.01
N VAL A 209 -2.58 -14.38 14.58
CA VAL A 209 -1.17 -14.00 14.84
C VAL A 209 -0.73 -12.87 13.90
N GLN A 210 -1.32 -12.80 12.71
CA GLN A 210 -0.89 -11.88 11.66
C GLN A 210 -1.58 -10.51 11.75
N ILE A 211 -2.87 -10.47 12.10
CA ILE A 211 -3.64 -9.21 12.17
C ILE A 211 -2.94 -8.13 13.00
N PRO A 212 -2.48 -8.41 14.23
CA PRO A 212 -1.96 -7.35 15.08
C PRO A 212 -0.69 -6.72 14.50
N LEU A 213 0.18 -7.55 13.92
CA LEU A 213 1.36 -7.10 13.20
C LEU A 213 0.99 -6.21 12.01
N ARG A 214 -0.12 -6.50 11.31
CA ARG A 214 -0.60 -5.73 10.16
C ARG A 214 -1.24 -4.41 10.56
N ILE A 215 -2.01 -4.38 11.65
CA ILE A 215 -2.58 -3.15 12.22
C ILE A 215 -1.47 -2.15 12.56
N VAL A 216 -0.37 -2.64 13.12
CA VAL A 216 0.80 -1.83 13.49
C VAL A 216 1.59 -1.39 12.26
N LYS A 217 1.81 -2.31 11.31
CA LYS A 217 2.60 -2.04 10.10
C LYS A 217 1.91 -1.08 9.12
N MET A 218 0.59 -1.17 9.00
CA MET A 218 -0.16 -0.51 7.93
C MET A 218 -0.05 1.03 7.96
N PRO A 219 -0.22 1.74 9.09
CA PRO A 219 -0.08 3.20 9.12
C PRO A 219 1.30 3.69 8.62
N ILE A 220 2.36 2.93 8.93
CA ILE A 220 3.72 3.23 8.49
C ILE A 220 3.81 3.16 6.95
N GLU A 221 3.28 2.09 6.36
CA GLU A 221 3.32 1.90 4.91
C GLU A 221 2.44 2.90 4.17
N VAL A 222 1.24 3.18 4.68
CA VAL A 222 0.33 4.15 4.06
C VAL A 222 0.97 5.54 4.03
N LEU A 223 1.65 5.95 5.10
CA LEU A 223 2.38 7.21 5.15
C LEU A 223 3.48 7.27 4.08
N ILE A 224 4.33 6.24 4.01
CA ILE A 224 5.43 6.16 3.04
C ILE A 224 4.90 6.19 1.61
N TYR A 225 3.89 5.36 1.31
CA TYR A 225 3.29 5.29 -0.02
C TYR A 225 2.68 6.62 -0.44
N THR A 226 1.98 7.29 0.47
CA THR A 226 1.32 8.56 0.14
C THR A 226 2.34 9.64 -0.19
N ILE A 227 3.41 9.76 0.61
CA ILE A 227 4.48 10.75 0.37
C ILE A 227 5.16 10.50 -1.00
N ILE A 228 5.46 9.23 -1.31
CA ILE A 228 6.09 8.86 -2.57
C ILE A 228 5.15 9.16 -3.74
N LEU A 229 3.89 8.71 -3.67
CA LEU A 229 2.91 8.87 -4.72
C LEU A 229 2.59 10.35 -5.00
N GLU A 230 2.39 11.17 -3.97
CA GLU A 230 2.13 12.60 -4.15
C GLU A 230 3.26 13.28 -4.91
N ARG A 231 4.51 13.00 -4.54
CA ARG A 231 5.67 13.59 -5.19
C ARG A 231 5.82 13.12 -6.64
N LEU A 232 5.71 11.82 -6.88
CA LEU A 232 5.86 11.25 -8.22
C LEU A 232 4.74 11.70 -9.16
N LEU A 233 3.47 11.69 -8.69
CA LEU A 233 2.34 12.12 -9.51
C LEU A 233 2.43 13.60 -9.87
N LYS A 234 2.82 14.47 -8.94
CA LYS A 234 3.05 15.90 -9.24
C LYS A 234 4.09 16.10 -10.34
N VAL A 235 5.20 15.36 -10.28
CA VAL A 235 6.25 15.45 -11.32
C VAL A 235 5.74 14.93 -12.66
N LEU A 236 5.07 13.77 -12.67
CA LEU A 236 4.59 13.13 -13.89
C LEU A 236 3.49 13.94 -14.58
N PHE A 237 2.50 14.45 -13.83
CA PHE A 237 1.43 15.26 -14.40
C PHE A 237 1.93 16.60 -14.94
N ASN A 238 2.82 17.29 -14.21
CA ASN A 238 3.43 18.54 -14.69
C ASN A 238 4.23 18.34 -15.99
N GLN A 239 4.86 17.17 -16.18
CA GLN A 239 5.57 16.86 -17.42
C GLN A 239 4.63 16.53 -18.58
N ILE A 240 3.47 15.92 -18.31
CA ILE A 240 2.49 15.62 -19.35
C ILE A 240 1.81 16.90 -19.83
N GLU A 241 1.36 17.76 -18.90
CA GLU A 241 0.72 19.05 -19.23
C GLU A 241 1.66 20.02 -19.97
N ARG A 242 2.98 19.91 -19.77
CA ARG A 242 3.97 20.71 -20.52
C ARG A 242 4.19 20.23 -21.97
N ASN A 243 3.79 19.01 -22.31
CA ASN A 243 4.07 18.35 -23.58
C ASN A 243 2.80 18.12 -24.43
N GLU A 244 1.66 18.66 -24.00
CA GLU A 244 0.40 18.76 -24.78
C GLU A 244 0.16 20.21 -25.19
#